data_AF-A0A933LGX5-F1
#
_entry.id   AF-A0A933LGX5-F1
#
_cell.length_a   1.000
_cell.length_b   1.000
_cell.length_c   1.000
_cell.angle_alpha   90.00
_cell.angle_beta   90.00
_cell.angle_gamma   90.00
#
_symmetry.space_group_name_H-M   'P 1'
#
loop_
_entity.id
_entity.type
_entity.pdbx_description
1 polymer ?
#
loop_
_entity_poly.entity_id
_entity_poly.type
_entity_poly.pdbx_seq_one_letter_code
_entity_poly.pdbx_strand_id
1 'polypeptide(L)'
;MDHIEHRAHVEVGAVNIDVTIELRFNEFQSLAERRRMDADRDGRLSPAERSGYLKRVGRQVADAFRLACRGRPLDLIELYDPEIDFLGVEGISPSHHVLKLSYFARTPADLAARDDLSFEDRSWPTAPALWFFTAGGKDGIVLKVEADAATTQPATANPPSATSRPAPAATQPVGAQTVLAGRCVILGRLAQAGAATRPANPSIREEPRHVPTHGTADTRDKSVDARTGRSSGRRPGGGGTR
;
A
#
# COMPACT_ATOMS: atom_id res chain seq x y z
N MET A 1 2.22 13.28 -21.42
CA MET A 1 2.19 11.84 -21.78
C MET A 1 1.31 11.13 -20.77
N ASP A 2 0.24 10.48 -21.19
CA ASP A 2 -0.68 9.72 -20.34
C ASP A 2 -0.02 8.39 -19.89
N HIS A 3 0.12 8.17 -18.58
CA HIS A 3 0.86 7.06 -17.98
C HIS A 3 0.55 6.93 -16.49
N ILE A 4 0.90 5.78 -15.92
CA ILE A 4 0.92 5.54 -14.47
C ILE A 4 2.39 5.46 -14.05
N GLU A 5 2.81 6.21 -13.03
CA GLU A 5 4.10 5.95 -12.39
C GLU A 5 3.90 4.83 -11.36
N HIS A 6 4.65 3.75 -11.50
CA HIS A 6 4.65 2.60 -10.61
C HIS A 6 5.94 2.62 -9.80
N ARG A 7 5.83 2.80 -8.49
CA ARG A 7 6.97 2.84 -7.57
C ARG A 7 6.86 1.70 -6.57
N ALA A 8 7.74 0.71 -6.67
CA ALA A 8 7.83 -0.36 -5.70
C ALA A 8 9.05 -0.18 -4.80
N HIS A 9 8.81 -0.30 -3.49
CA HIS A 9 9.83 -0.35 -2.47
C HIS A 9 9.75 -1.68 -1.74
N VAL A 10 10.84 -2.45 -1.78
CA VAL A 10 10.94 -3.75 -1.09
C VAL A 10 11.95 -3.64 0.03
N GLU A 11 11.52 -3.92 1.26
CA GLU A 11 12.37 -3.86 2.43
C GLU A 11 12.51 -5.24 3.08
N VAL A 12 13.72 -5.79 3.05
CA VAL A 12 13.98 -7.17 3.48
C VAL A 12 14.54 -7.17 4.89
N GLY A 13 13.75 -7.62 5.86
CA GLY A 13 14.15 -7.85 7.25
C GLY A 13 14.41 -9.32 7.56
N ALA A 14 14.83 -9.60 8.80
CA ALA A 14 15.13 -10.96 9.24
C ALA A 14 13.89 -11.86 9.31
N VAL A 15 12.71 -11.27 9.56
CA VAL A 15 11.45 -11.99 9.78
C VAL A 15 10.44 -11.75 8.66
N ASN A 16 10.36 -10.51 8.17
CA ASN A 16 9.41 -10.11 7.13
C ASN A 16 10.12 -9.38 6.00
N ILE A 17 9.50 -9.45 4.83
CA ILE A 17 9.79 -8.61 3.67
C ILE A 17 8.59 -7.70 3.50
N ASP A 18 8.78 -6.40 3.71
CA ASP A 18 7.73 -5.40 3.54
C ASP A 18 7.77 -4.87 2.10
N VAL A 19 6.61 -4.70 1.48
CA VAL A 19 6.49 -4.21 0.11
C VAL A 19 5.50 -3.05 0.08
N THR A 20 5.97 -1.86 -0.29
CA THR A 20 5.13 -0.68 -0.50
C THR A 20 5.08 -0.37 -1.98
N ILE A 21 3.88 -0.20 -2.52
CA ILE A 21 3.65 0.15 -3.92
C ILE A 21 2.88 1.47 -3.95
N GLU A 22 3.44 2.45 -4.63
CA GLU A 22 2.81 3.74 -4.89
C GLU A 22 2.56 3.87 -6.39
N LEU A 23 1.28 4.00 -6.75
CA LEU A 23 0.85 4.22 -8.12
C LEU A 23 0.37 5.65 -8.27
N ARG A 24 1.08 6.44 -9.09
CA ARG A 24 0.70 7.81 -9.39
C ARG A 24 0.02 7.86 -10.75
N PHE A 25 -1.26 8.15 -10.72
CA PHE A 25 -2.05 8.31 -11.93
C PHE A 25 -1.96 9.76 -12.39
N ASN A 26 -1.50 9.97 -13.61
CA ASN A 26 -1.51 11.30 -14.19
C ASN A 26 -2.88 11.67 -14.76
N GLU A 27 -3.03 12.85 -15.34
CA GLU A 27 -4.33 13.50 -15.65
C GLU A 27 -5.38 12.58 -16.28
N PHE A 28 -5.09 11.91 -17.40
CA PHE A 28 -6.11 11.14 -18.13
C PHE A 28 -6.34 9.75 -17.51
N GLN A 29 -5.29 9.02 -17.11
CA GLN A 29 -5.45 7.80 -16.32
C GLN A 29 -6.22 8.06 -15.02
N SER A 30 -5.93 9.17 -14.34
CA SER A 30 -6.64 9.56 -13.13
C SER A 30 -8.10 9.89 -13.42
N LEU A 31 -8.39 10.62 -14.49
CA LEU A 31 -9.78 10.92 -14.86
C LEU A 31 -10.56 9.63 -15.13
N ALA A 32 -9.94 8.64 -15.79
CA ALA A 32 -10.57 7.35 -16.04
C ALA A 32 -10.88 6.60 -14.74
N GLU A 33 -9.95 6.55 -13.77
CA GLU A 33 -10.19 5.93 -12.47
C GLU A 33 -11.23 6.69 -11.64
N ARG A 34 -11.15 8.03 -11.59
CA ARG A 34 -12.14 8.88 -10.89
C ARG A 34 -13.55 8.64 -11.42
N ARG A 35 -13.73 8.53 -12.74
CA ARG A 35 -15.02 8.16 -13.35
C ARG A 35 -15.50 6.76 -13.00
N ARG A 36 -14.61 5.83 -12.66
CA ARG A 36 -14.97 4.48 -12.16
C ARG A 36 -15.31 4.49 -10.67
N MET A 37 -14.80 5.47 -9.92
CA MET A 37 -15.14 5.70 -8.51
C MET A 37 -16.53 6.31 -8.37
N ASP A 38 -16.85 7.31 -9.21
CA ASP A 38 -18.13 8.04 -9.28
C ASP A 38 -19.27 7.11 -9.75
N ALA A 39 -19.89 6.44 -8.78
CA ALA A 39 -20.89 5.40 -9.04
C ALA A 39 -22.26 6.01 -9.32
N ASP A 40 -22.59 7.13 -8.66
CA ASP A 40 -23.86 7.83 -8.84
C ASP A 40 -23.82 8.91 -9.93
N ARG A 41 -22.63 9.25 -10.44
CA ARG A 41 -22.38 10.20 -11.53
C ARG A 41 -22.72 11.64 -11.17
N ASP A 42 -22.57 12.02 -9.91
CA ASP A 42 -22.81 13.39 -9.44
C ASP A 42 -21.61 14.32 -9.66
N GLY A 43 -20.48 13.78 -10.13
CA GLY A 43 -19.25 14.52 -10.40
C GLY A 43 -18.38 14.81 -9.18
N ARG A 44 -18.69 14.20 -8.03
CA ARG A 44 -17.95 14.27 -6.77
C ARG A 44 -17.64 12.86 -6.27
N LEU A 45 -16.62 12.75 -5.42
CA LEU A 45 -16.24 11.46 -4.81
C LEU A 45 -16.60 11.43 -3.33
N SER A 46 -17.71 10.77 -3.02
CA SER A 46 -18.12 10.57 -1.64
C SER A 46 -17.15 9.62 -0.90
N PRO A 47 -17.07 9.68 0.44
CA PRO A 47 -16.27 8.71 1.20
C PRO A 47 -16.68 7.25 0.95
N ALA A 48 -17.99 7.00 0.76
CA ALA A 48 -18.51 5.64 0.52
C ALA A 48 -18.04 5.08 -0.83
N GLU A 49 -18.07 5.89 -1.88
CA GLU A 49 -17.55 5.51 -3.20
C GLU A 49 -16.06 5.25 -3.17
N ARG A 50 -15.29 6.09 -2.46
CA ARG A 50 -13.85 5.90 -2.26
C ARG A 50 -13.57 4.56 -1.58
N SER A 51 -14.23 4.28 -0.45
CA SER A 51 -14.08 2.99 0.23
C SER A 51 -14.52 1.80 -0.63
N GLY A 52 -15.60 1.94 -1.40
CA GLY A 52 -16.07 0.90 -2.33
C GLY A 52 -15.08 0.63 -3.46
N TYR A 53 -14.49 1.69 -4.01
CA TYR A 53 -13.44 1.59 -5.02
C TYR A 53 -12.19 0.91 -4.46
N LEU A 54 -11.68 1.34 -3.30
CA LEU A 54 -10.47 0.76 -2.70
C LEU A 54 -10.61 -0.74 -2.44
N LYS A 55 -11.76 -1.18 -1.90
CA LYS A 55 -12.05 -2.62 -1.70
C LYS A 55 -12.04 -3.41 -3.02
N ARG A 56 -12.56 -2.82 -4.09
CA ARG A 56 -12.61 -3.46 -5.41
C ARG A 56 -11.22 -3.49 -6.05
N VAL A 57 -10.46 -2.41 -5.96
CA VAL A 57 -9.09 -2.34 -6.47
C VAL A 57 -8.19 -3.31 -5.73
N GLY A 58 -8.23 -3.36 -4.39
CA GLY A 58 -7.45 -4.30 -3.59
C GLY A 58 -7.66 -5.75 -4.05
N ARG A 59 -8.91 -6.16 -4.32
CA ARG A 59 -9.22 -7.48 -4.89
C ARG A 59 -8.71 -7.66 -6.31
N GLN A 60 -8.82 -6.63 -7.15
CA GLN A 60 -8.38 -6.70 -8.55
C GLN A 60 -6.86 -6.87 -8.67
N VAL A 61 -6.10 -6.25 -7.76
CA VAL A 61 -4.64 -6.24 -7.81
C VAL A 61 -3.99 -7.29 -6.91
N ALA A 62 -4.77 -8.05 -6.15
CA ALA A 62 -4.27 -9.07 -5.22
C ALA A 62 -3.29 -10.07 -5.88
N ASP A 63 -3.60 -10.51 -7.10
CA ASP A 63 -2.75 -11.45 -7.86
C ASP A 63 -1.82 -10.77 -8.87
N ALA A 64 -1.85 -9.44 -8.95
CA ALA A 64 -1.07 -8.66 -9.91
C ALA A 64 0.38 -8.50 -9.46
N PHE A 65 0.63 -8.51 -8.14
CA PHE A 65 1.97 -8.39 -7.58
C PHE A 65 2.50 -9.77 -7.21
N ARG A 66 3.76 -10.03 -7.54
CA ARG A 66 4.42 -11.29 -7.21
C ARG A 66 5.78 -11.03 -6.61
N LEU A 67 6.05 -11.67 -5.49
CA LEU A 67 7.36 -11.69 -4.88
C LEU A 67 7.87 -13.13 -4.93
N ALA A 68 9.14 -13.32 -5.27
CA ALA A 68 9.78 -14.64 -5.24
C ALA A 68 11.20 -14.56 -4.69
N CYS A 69 11.62 -15.64 -4.01
CA CYS A 69 12.97 -15.84 -3.50
C CYS A 69 13.53 -17.13 -4.09
N ARG A 70 14.68 -17.08 -4.78
CA ARG A 70 15.24 -18.23 -5.50
C ARG A 70 14.23 -18.85 -6.48
N GLY A 71 13.47 -18.00 -7.17
CA GLY A 71 12.36 -18.39 -8.05
C GLY A 71 11.15 -19.04 -7.38
N ARG A 72 11.15 -19.20 -6.04
CA ARG A 72 9.99 -19.72 -5.30
C ARG A 72 9.07 -18.56 -4.92
N PRO A 73 7.76 -18.61 -5.27
CA PRO A 73 6.82 -17.55 -4.92
C PRO A 73 6.68 -17.44 -3.41
N LEU A 74 6.58 -16.21 -2.92
CA LEU A 74 6.27 -15.87 -1.54
C LEU A 74 4.84 -15.33 -1.47
N ASP A 75 4.11 -15.72 -0.44
CA ASP A 75 2.76 -15.22 -0.19
C ASP A 75 2.83 -13.75 0.25
N LEU A 76 2.30 -12.86 -0.59
CA LEU A 76 2.10 -11.45 -0.26
C LEU A 76 0.76 -11.30 0.47
N ILE A 77 0.83 -10.81 1.70
CA ILE A 77 -0.31 -10.58 2.57
C ILE A 77 -0.46 -9.07 2.74
N GLU A 78 -1.67 -8.55 2.54
CA GLU A 78 -1.98 -7.13 2.74
C GLU A 78 -1.75 -6.73 4.21
N LEU A 79 -0.99 -5.66 4.43
CA LEU A 79 -0.63 -5.17 5.76
C LEU A 79 -1.58 -4.07 6.24
N TYR A 80 -1.97 -3.18 5.33
CA TYR A 80 -2.89 -2.07 5.56
C TYR A 80 -3.90 -1.99 4.44
N ASP A 81 -5.09 -1.47 4.74
CA ASP A 81 -6.10 -1.18 3.71
C ASP A 81 -5.50 -0.24 2.64
N PRO A 82 -5.92 -0.37 1.36
CA PRO A 82 -5.45 0.52 0.30
C PRO A 82 -5.81 1.97 0.60
N GLU A 83 -4.91 2.90 0.28
CA GLU A 83 -5.11 4.33 0.51
C GLU A 83 -5.11 5.10 -0.81
N ILE A 84 -5.96 6.11 -0.94
CA ILE A 84 -5.97 7.02 -2.09
C ILE A 84 -5.85 8.47 -1.64
N ASP A 85 -4.93 9.20 -2.26
CA ASP A 85 -4.73 10.63 -2.08
C ASP A 85 -5.02 11.38 -3.38
N PHE A 86 -6.04 12.22 -3.35
CA PHE A 86 -6.47 13.04 -4.49
C PHE A 86 -5.72 14.38 -4.61
N LEU A 87 -4.71 14.62 -3.78
CA LEU A 87 -3.86 15.81 -3.81
C LEU A 87 -4.66 17.12 -3.74
N GLY A 88 -5.72 17.11 -2.94
CA GLY A 88 -6.61 18.26 -2.72
C GLY A 88 -7.74 18.44 -3.74
N VAL A 89 -7.86 17.58 -4.75
CA VAL A 89 -8.91 17.68 -5.78
C VAL A 89 -9.90 16.52 -5.66
N GLU A 90 -11.02 16.71 -4.97
CA GLU A 90 -12.01 15.65 -4.67
C GLU A 90 -13.06 15.41 -5.78
N GLY A 91 -13.03 16.21 -6.85
CA GLY A 91 -13.98 16.12 -7.96
C GLY A 91 -13.53 15.20 -9.11
N ILE A 92 -14.42 15.02 -10.08
CA ILE A 92 -14.10 14.34 -11.34
C ILE A 92 -13.43 15.32 -12.30
N SER A 93 -12.10 15.39 -12.22
CA SER A 93 -11.27 16.26 -13.05
C SER A 93 -10.02 15.52 -13.54
N PRO A 94 -9.39 16.00 -14.64
CA PRO A 94 -8.07 15.53 -15.07
C PRO A 94 -7.01 16.07 -14.11
N SER A 95 -6.91 15.47 -12.93
CA SER A 95 -5.99 15.88 -11.86
C SER A 95 -5.38 14.65 -11.24
N HIS A 96 -4.09 14.69 -10.93
CA HIS A 96 -3.35 13.51 -10.44
C HIS A 96 -3.97 12.95 -9.17
N HIS A 97 -3.75 11.66 -8.93
CA HIS A 97 -3.96 11.04 -7.62
C HIS A 97 -2.92 9.95 -7.39
N VAL A 98 -2.79 9.53 -6.13
CA VAL A 98 -1.88 8.49 -5.68
C VAL A 98 -2.68 7.38 -5.04
N LEU A 99 -2.46 6.14 -5.48
CA LEU A 99 -2.92 4.93 -4.80
C LEU A 99 -1.73 4.27 -4.12
N LYS A 100 -1.86 3.99 -2.84
CA LYS A 100 -0.84 3.31 -2.04
C LYS A 100 -1.33 1.96 -1.57
N LEU A 101 -0.49 0.95 -1.73
CA LEU A 101 -0.72 -0.43 -1.35
C LEU A 101 0.45 -0.91 -0.48
N SER A 102 0.14 -1.65 0.58
CA SER A 102 1.16 -2.13 1.53
C SER A 102 0.97 -3.62 1.77
N TYR A 103 2.01 -4.40 1.51
CA TYR A 103 2.03 -5.84 1.68
C TYR A 103 3.22 -6.27 2.54
N PHE A 104 3.17 -7.48 3.08
CA PHE A 104 4.32 -8.16 3.63
C PHE A 104 4.34 -9.63 3.20
N ALA A 105 5.53 -10.21 3.17
CA ALA A 105 5.76 -11.65 3.06
C ALA A 105 6.67 -12.12 4.20
N ARG A 106 6.64 -13.41 4.52
CA ARG A 106 7.61 -13.98 5.47
C ARG A 106 8.96 -14.15 4.81
N THR A 107 10.01 -13.69 5.48
CA THR A 107 11.39 -13.94 5.07
C THR A 107 11.67 -15.44 5.21
N PRO A 108 12.13 -16.14 4.15
CA PRO A 108 12.52 -17.54 4.27
C PRO A 108 13.60 -17.73 5.35
N ALA A 109 13.42 -18.71 6.24
CA ALA A 109 14.35 -18.95 7.34
C ALA A 109 15.76 -19.35 6.85
N ASP A 110 15.84 -19.92 5.65
CA ASP A 110 17.06 -20.35 4.97
C ASP A 110 17.61 -19.27 4.00
N LEU A 111 17.14 -18.02 4.09
CA LEU A 111 17.61 -16.92 3.24
C LEU A 111 19.11 -16.66 3.48
N ALA A 112 19.90 -16.77 2.42
CA ALA A 112 21.35 -16.68 2.46
C ALA A 112 21.89 -15.54 1.59
N ALA A 113 23.18 -15.25 1.78
CA ALA A 113 23.90 -14.38 0.85
C ALA A 113 23.87 -14.98 -0.56
N ARG A 114 23.76 -14.11 -1.56
CA ARG A 114 23.62 -14.39 -3.00
C ARG A 114 22.27 -14.94 -3.45
N ASP A 115 21.33 -15.14 -2.53
CA ASP A 115 19.96 -15.43 -2.92
C ASP A 115 19.37 -14.25 -3.69
N ASP A 116 18.62 -14.56 -4.74
CA ASP A 116 17.88 -13.59 -5.54
C ASP A 116 16.47 -13.40 -4.99
N LEU A 117 16.04 -12.14 -4.99
CA LEU A 117 14.68 -11.72 -4.75
C LEU A 117 14.19 -10.98 -6.00
N SER A 118 13.06 -11.43 -6.53
CA SER A 118 12.40 -10.81 -7.67
C SER A 118 11.02 -10.32 -7.29
N PHE A 119 10.68 -9.12 -7.75
CA PHE A 119 9.36 -8.53 -7.64
C PHE A 119 8.79 -8.29 -9.04
N GLU A 120 7.54 -8.68 -9.26
CA GLU A 120 6.81 -8.40 -10.48
C GLU A 120 5.55 -7.59 -10.17
N ASP A 121 5.27 -6.61 -11.02
CA ASP A 121 4.05 -5.83 -11.06
C ASP A 121 3.37 -6.03 -12.43
N ARG A 122 2.18 -6.62 -12.38
CA ARG A 122 1.31 -6.87 -13.55
C ARG A 122 0.03 -6.05 -13.47
N SER A 123 0.02 -5.02 -12.63
CA SER A 123 -1.12 -4.14 -12.43
C SER A 123 -1.25 -3.17 -13.63
N TRP A 124 -2.48 -2.78 -13.96
CA TRP A 124 -2.81 -1.92 -15.12
C TRP A 124 -2.06 -2.29 -16.43
N PRO A 125 -2.16 -3.54 -16.92
CA PRO A 125 -1.31 -4.05 -18.02
C PRO A 125 -1.54 -3.37 -19.38
N THR A 126 -2.58 -2.54 -19.50
CA THR A 126 -2.95 -1.81 -20.72
C THR A 126 -2.63 -0.31 -20.65
N ALA A 127 -2.20 0.21 -19.50
CA ALA A 127 -1.83 1.60 -19.34
C ALA A 127 -0.32 1.77 -19.61
N PRO A 128 0.12 2.86 -20.28
CA PRO A 128 1.53 3.18 -20.33
C PRO A 128 2.09 3.35 -18.90
N ALA A 129 3.26 2.77 -18.63
CA ALA A 129 3.83 2.74 -17.29
C ALA A 129 5.24 3.32 -17.24
N LEU A 130 5.54 4.04 -16.16
CA LEU A 130 6.89 4.45 -15.77
C LEU A 130 7.26 3.70 -14.49
N TRP A 131 8.30 2.88 -14.53
CA TRP A 131 8.64 1.95 -13.44
C TRP A 131 9.84 2.42 -12.62
N PHE A 132 9.69 2.40 -11.30
CA PHE A 132 10.76 2.63 -10.35
C PHE A 132 10.76 1.51 -9.32
N PHE A 133 11.90 0.85 -9.19
CA PHE A 133 12.10 -0.20 -8.20
C PHE A 133 13.23 0.17 -7.27
N THR A 134 12.98 0.06 -5.97
CA THR A 134 13.99 0.24 -4.93
C THR A 134 13.92 -0.91 -3.95
N ALA A 135 15.07 -1.31 -3.41
CA ALA A 135 15.12 -2.30 -2.35
C ALA A 135 16.09 -1.89 -1.25
N GLY A 136 15.71 -2.13 -0.01
CA GLY A 136 16.48 -1.86 1.20
C GLY A 136 16.55 -3.10 2.09
N GLY A 137 17.63 -3.23 2.86
CA GLY A 137 17.77 -4.28 3.86
C GLY A 137 17.63 -3.73 5.28
N LYS A 138 16.98 -4.51 6.15
CA LYS A 138 16.85 -4.30 7.60
C LYS A 138 17.56 -5.42 8.35
N ASP A 139 17.75 -5.26 9.65
CA ASP A 139 18.31 -6.30 10.53
C ASP A 139 19.69 -6.84 10.09
N GLY A 140 20.52 -5.94 9.55
CA GLY A 140 21.85 -6.26 9.03
C GLY A 140 21.86 -6.89 7.64
N ILE A 141 20.70 -7.11 7.00
CA ILE A 141 20.65 -7.57 5.60
C ILE A 141 21.15 -6.45 4.70
N VAL A 142 22.05 -6.78 3.78
CA VAL A 142 22.54 -5.85 2.76
C VAL A 142 22.08 -6.36 1.40
N LEU A 143 21.45 -5.48 0.61
CA LEU A 143 20.94 -5.78 -0.72
C LEU A 143 21.73 -5.00 -1.78
N LYS A 144 21.81 -5.60 -2.97
CA LYS A 144 22.19 -4.92 -4.20
C LYS A 144 21.02 -4.99 -5.16
N VAL A 145 20.48 -3.84 -5.57
CA VAL A 145 19.49 -3.78 -6.64
C VAL A 145 20.22 -4.02 -7.96
N GLU A 146 19.74 -4.97 -8.74
CA GLU A 146 20.23 -5.20 -10.09
C GLU A 146 19.43 -4.31 -11.04
N ALA A 147 20.14 -3.46 -11.79
CA ALA A 147 19.53 -2.64 -12.82
C ALA A 147 19.25 -3.53 -14.03
N ASP A 148 18.21 -4.35 -13.98
CA ASP A 148 17.72 -5.05 -15.16
C ASP A 148 16.79 -4.13 -15.96
N ALA A 149 17.05 -4.06 -17.27
CA ALA A 149 16.22 -3.35 -18.23
C ALA A 149 14.78 -3.86 -18.14
N ALA A 150 13.81 -2.94 -18.12
CA ALA A 150 12.38 -3.25 -18.17
C ALA A 150 12.14 -4.38 -19.17
N THR A 151 11.82 -5.58 -18.66
CA THR A 151 11.68 -6.77 -19.50
C THR A 151 10.25 -6.81 -20.00
N THR A 152 10.02 -6.37 -21.23
CA THR A 152 8.72 -6.55 -21.90
C THR A 152 8.53 -8.04 -22.19
N GLN A 153 7.90 -8.77 -21.27
CA GLN A 153 7.64 -10.20 -21.46
C GLN A 153 6.37 -10.37 -22.33
N PRO A 154 6.42 -11.13 -23.44
CA PRO A 154 5.20 -11.45 -24.19
C PRO A 154 4.32 -12.37 -23.33
N ALA A 155 3.03 -12.05 -23.26
CA ALA A 155 2.04 -12.88 -22.58
C ALA A 155 2.06 -14.31 -23.15
N THR A 156 2.37 -15.30 -22.31
CA THR A 156 2.21 -16.70 -22.66
C THR A 156 0.75 -17.00 -22.94
N ALA A 157 0.45 -17.34 -24.19
CA ALA A 157 -0.85 -17.84 -24.61
C ALA A 157 -1.12 -19.20 -23.93
N ASN A 158 -2.05 -19.22 -22.99
CA ASN A 158 -2.72 -20.48 -22.64
C ASN A 158 -3.53 -20.91 -23.88
N PRO A 159 -3.31 -22.11 -24.47
CA PRO A 159 -4.13 -22.54 -25.59
C PRO A 159 -5.55 -22.84 -25.08
N PRO A 160 -6.60 -22.26 -25.68
CA PRO A 160 -7.96 -22.63 -25.34
C PRO A 160 -8.23 -24.05 -25.86
N SER A 161 -8.75 -24.92 -24.99
CA SER A 161 -9.41 -26.15 -25.42
C SER A 161 -10.51 -25.80 -26.42
N ALA A 162 -10.33 -26.26 -27.65
CA ALA A 162 -11.28 -26.11 -28.72
C ALA A 162 -12.59 -26.83 -28.38
N THR A 163 -13.73 -26.16 -28.51
CA THR A 163 -14.95 -26.71 -29.11
C THR A 163 -15.90 -25.57 -29.51
N SER A 164 -16.35 -25.62 -30.77
CA SER A 164 -17.50 -24.95 -31.41
C SER A 164 -17.29 -23.59 -32.14
N ARG A 165 -17.99 -23.51 -33.28
CA ARG A 165 -17.78 -22.73 -34.53
C ARG A 165 -18.74 -21.50 -34.58
N PRO A 166 -18.74 -20.67 -35.65
CA PRO A 166 -18.13 -19.35 -35.74
C PRO A 166 -19.14 -18.17 -35.77
N ALA A 167 -18.66 -16.97 -35.46
CA ALA A 167 -19.28 -15.70 -35.88
C ALA A 167 -18.15 -14.71 -36.28
N PRO A 168 -18.37 -13.77 -37.21
CA PRO A 168 -17.32 -12.90 -37.72
C PRO A 168 -17.01 -11.83 -36.66
N ALA A 169 -16.08 -12.13 -35.77
CA ALA A 169 -15.57 -11.17 -34.80
C ALA A 169 -14.46 -10.35 -35.46
N ALA A 170 -14.59 -9.02 -35.37
CA ALA A 170 -13.51 -8.10 -35.61
C ALA A 170 -12.30 -8.53 -34.77
N THR A 171 -11.21 -8.89 -35.44
CA THR A 171 -9.92 -9.21 -34.82
C THR A 171 -9.40 -7.95 -34.13
N GLN A 172 -9.70 -7.77 -32.85
CA GLN A 172 -8.88 -6.88 -32.03
C GLN A 172 -7.50 -7.52 -31.87
N PRO A 173 -6.40 -6.78 -32.06
CA PRO A 173 -5.09 -7.31 -31.75
C PRO A 173 -5.05 -7.66 -30.26
N VAL A 174 -4.62 -8.88 -29.94
CA VAL A 174 -4.29 -9.29 -28.57
C VAL A 174 -3.17 -8.34 -28.11
N GLY A 175 -3.53 -7.33 -27.33
CA GLY A 175 -2.61 -6.32 -26.85
C GLY A 175 -1.50 -6.96 -26.01
N ALA A 176 -0.25 -6.58 -26.27
CA ALA A 176 0.87 -6.96 -25.43
C ALA A 176 0.61 -6.47 -24.00
N GLN A 177 0.65 -7.37 -23.01
CA GLN A 177 0.56 -6.99 -21.60
C GLN A 177 1.93 -6.52 -21.13
N THR A 178 1.97 -5.38 -20.44
CA THR A 178 3.20 -4.92 -19.79
C THR A 178 3.35 -5.61 -18.45
N VAL A 179 4.49 -6.27 -18.25
CA VAL A 179 4.93 -6.78 -16.94
C VAL A 179 6.14 -5.96 -16.52
N LEU A 180 6.08 -5.38 -15.33
CA LEU A 180 7.17 -4.62 -14.74
C LEU A 180 7.89 -5.54 -13.75
N ALA A 181 9.21 -5.60 -13.80
CA ALA A 181 10.00 -6.47 -12.94
C ALA A 181 11.15 -5.71 -12.29
N GLY A 182 11.43 -6.05 -11.04
CA GLY A 182 12.58 -5.60 -10.27
C GLY A 182 13.30 -6.80 -9.67
N ARG A 183 14.64 -6.73 -9.60
CA ARG A 183 15.45 -7.79 -9.01
C ARG A 183 16.46 -7.20 -8.04
N CYS A 184 16.72 -7.92 -6.96
CA CYS A 184 17.81 -7.62 -6.06
C CYS A 184 18.47 -8.91 -5.56
N VAL A 185 19.75 -8.79 -5.20
CA VAL A 185 20.56 -9.88 -4.69
C VAL A 185 21.02 -9.54 -3.29
N ILE A 186 20.94 -10.52 -2.40
CA ILE A 186 21.41 -10.38 -1.02
C ILE A 186 22.93 -10.44 -1.01
N LEU A 187 23.60 -9.40 -0.51
CA LEU A 187 25.05 -9.39 -0.40
C LEU A 187 25.55 -10.09 0.87
N GLY A 188 24.72 -10.15 1.91
CA GLY A 188 25.00 -10.87 3.15
C GLY A 188 24.27 -10.26 4.34
N ARG A 189 24.64 -10.73 5.54
CA ARG A 189 24.24 -10.14 6.82
C ARG A 189 25.46 -9.49 7.46
N LEU A 190 25.40 -8.18 7.67
CA LEU A 190 26.29 -7.51 8.61
C LEU A 190 25.97 -8.07 10.00
N ALA A 191 26.97 -8.66 10.65
CA ALA A 191 26.87 -8.99 12.06
C ALA A 191 26.48 -7.69 12.79
N GLN A 192 25.32 -7.66 13.43
CA GLN A 192 25.03 -6.59 14.38
C GLN A 192 26.17 -6.63 15.39
N ALA A 193 27.00 -5.58 15.40
CA ALA A 193 28.02 -5.42 16.42
C ALA A 193 27.30 -5.55 17.76
N GLY A 194 27.61 -6.63 18.47
CA GLY A 194 26.87 -7.06 19.64
C GLY A 194 26.63 -5.87 20.57
N ALA A 195 25.39 -5.74 21.02
CA ALA A 195 25.04 -4.88 22.14
C ALA A 195 26.11 -5.07 23.21
N ALA A 196 26.88 -3.99 23.45
CA ALA A 196 27.94 -3.97 24.42
C ALA A 196 27.41 -4.59 25.72
N THR A 197 28.07 -5.66 26.15
CA THR A 197 27.88 -6.25 27.47
C THR A 197 27.95 -5.11 28.47
N ARG A 198 26.78 -4.74 29.02
CA ARG A 198 26.66 -3.76 30.09
C ARG A 198 27.62 -4.21 31.20
N PRO A 199 28.68 -3.45 31.54
CA PRO A 199 29.54 -3.85 32.62
C PRO A 199 28.70 -3.98 33.88
N ALA A 200 28.85 -5.11 34.55
CA ALA A 200 28.24 -5.40 35.84
C ALA A 200 28.53 -4.22 36.78
N ASN A 201 27.47 -3.58 37.24
CA ASN A 201 27.52 -2.51 38.23
C ASN A 201 27.93 -3.14 39.57
N PRO A 202 29.13 -2.86 40.14
CA PRO A 202 29.48 -3.35 41.46
C PRO A 202 28.76 -2.50 42.51
N SER A 203 27.90 -3.16 43.27
CA SER A 203 27.48 -2.86 44.65
C SER A 203 27.83 -1.46 45.18
N ILE A 204 26.86 -0.54 45.15
CA ILE A 204 26.82 0.59 46.09
C ILE A 204 25.98 0.15 47.29
N ARG A 205 26.67 -0.03 48.40
CA ARG A 205 26.16 -0.13 49.77
C ARG A 205 26.11 1.30 50.35
N GLU A 206 25.28 1.52 51.37
CA GLU A 206 24.96 2.78 52.09
C GLU A 206 23.67 3.46 51.59
N GLU A 207 22.70 3.89 52.40
CA GLU A 207 22.37 3.83 53.83
C GLU A 207 20.88 4.29 53.95
N PRO A 208 20.15 3.94 55.02
CA PRO A 208 18.74 4.30 55.16
C PRO A 208 18.58 5.73 55.70
N ARG A 209 17.91 6.60 54.94
CA ARG A 209 17.47 7.91 55.45
C ARG A 209 15.95 8.02 55.47
N HIS A 210 15.46 7.94 56.70
CA HIS A 210 14.37 8.70 57.30
C HIS A 210 13.20 9.20 56.43
N VAL A 211 12.06 8.59 56.73
CA VAL A 211 10.69 9.11 56.56
C VAL A 211 10.54 10.46 57.26
N PRO A 212 9.77 11.39 56.65
CA PRO A 212 8.81 12.16 57.41
C PRO A 212 7.38 11.97 56.90
N THR A 213 6.53 11.60 57.85
CA THR A 213 5.07 11.62 57.84
C THR A 213 4.52 13.04 57.89
N HIS A 214 3.31 13.20 57.36
CA HIS A 214 2.26 14.21 57.60
C HIS A 214 1.90 15.10 56.40
N GLY A 215 0.60 15.08 56.07
CA GLY A 215 -0.04 15.99 55.13
C GLY A 215 -1.44 15.59 54.71
N THR A 216 -2.31 15.28 55.68
CA THR A 216 -3.77 15.16 55.49
C THR A 216 -4.40 16.56 55.39
N ALA A 217 -5.14 16.84 54.30
CA ALA A 217 -6.25 17.80 54.21
C ALA A 217 -6.83 17.66 52.79
N ASP A 218 -7.96 17.02 52.56
CA ASP A 218 -9.34 17.33 52.97
C ASP A 218 -10.01 18.46 52.16
N THR A 219 -11.23 18.13 51.76
CA THR A 219 -12.40 18.96 51.42
C THR A 219 -12.64 19.54 50.01
N ARG A 220 -13.81 19.10 49.51
CA ARG A 220 -14.90 19.80 48.80
C ARG A 220 -14.81 19.86 47.27
N ASP A 221 -15.68 19.18 46.56
CA ASP A 221 -17.15 19.32 46.48
C ASP A 221 -17.58 20.68 45.91
N LYS A 222 -18.09 20.65 44.67
CA LYS A 222 -19.22 21.45 44.20
C LYS A 222 -19.69 20.96 42.83
N SER A 223 -20.82 20.26 42.88
CA SER A 223 -21.85 20.18 41.85
C SER A 223 -22.19 21.58 41.29
N VAL A 224 -22.55 21.67 40.01
CA VAL A 224 -23.67 22.52 39.52
C VAL A 224 -24.12 22.02 38.13
N ASP A 225 -25.40 21.67 38.09
CA ASP A 225 -26.27 21.47 36.93
C ASP A 225 -26.37 22.69 35.99
N ALA A 226 -26.68 22.47 34.72
CA ALA A 226 -27.75 23.17 33.96
C ALA A 226 -27.61 22.90 32.45
N ARG A 227 -28.56 22.25 31.78
CA ARG A 227 -29.89 22.72 31.32
C ARG A 227 -29.88 23.28 29.88
N THR A 228 -30.64 22.58 29.03
CA THR A 228 -31.67 23.08 28.07
C THR A 228 -31.32 23.99 26.89
N GLY A 229 -31.81 23.57 25.71
CA GLY A 229 -32.21 24.41 24.56
C GLY A 229 -32.11 23.60 23.26
N ARG A 230 -33.12 22.93 22.71
CA ARG A 230 -34.42 23.37 22.15
C ARG A 230 -34.29 24.48 21.08
N SER A 231 -34.32 24.10 19.79
CA SER A 231 -35.15 24.70 18.72
C SER A 231 -34.92 23.91 17.42
N SER A 232 -35.83 23.09 16.88
CA SER A 232 -37.07 23.43 16.17
C SER A 232 -36.94 24.59 15.16
N GLY A 233 -36.59 24.27 13.91
CA GLY A 233 -36.64 25.18 12.76
C GLY A 233 -37.31 24.48 11.58
N ARG A 234 -38.63 24.57 11.54
CA ARG A 234 -39.53 24.09 10.47
C ARG A 234 -39.61 25.18 9.40
N ARG A 235 -39.41 24.86 8.12
CA ARG A 235 -39.90 25.68 7.00
C ARG A 235 -40.38 24.77 5.85
N PRO A 236 -41.68 24.74 5.56
CA PRO A 236 -42.24 24.26 4.31
C PRO A 236 -42.59 25.44 3.39
N GLY A 237 -42.73 25.15 2.10
CA GLY A 237 -43.33 26.02 1.08
C GLY A 237 -42.33 26.35 -0.02
N GLY A 238 -42.65 26.31 -1.30
CA GLY A 238 -43.85 26.01 -2.07
C GLY A 238 -43.34 25.73 -3.50
N GLY A 239 -44.02 24.94 -4.33
CA GLY A 239 -45.24 25.38 -5.02
C GLY A 239 -44.87 26.28 -6.21
N GLY A 240 -45.01 25.77 -7.44
CA GLY A 240 -44.78 26.57 -8.64
C GLY A 240 -44.75 25.79 -9.94
N THR A 241 -45.92 25.34 -10.37
CA THR A 241 -46.24 24.87 -11.73
C THR A 241 -46.04 25.96 -12.80
N ARG A 242 -45.44 25.62 -13.94
CA ARG A 242 -46.02 25.74 -15.29
C ARG A 242 -45.10 25.10 -16.33
#